data_AF-A0A838IWM3-F1
#
_entry.id   AF-A0A838IWM3-F1
#
_cell.length_a   1.000
_cell.length_b   1.000
_cell.length_c   1.000
_cell.angle_alpha   90.00
_cell.angle_beta   90.00
_cell.angle_gamma   90.00
#
_symmetry.space_group_name_H-M   'P 1'
#
loop_
_entity.id
_entity.type
_entity.pdbx_description
1 polymer ?
#
loop_
_entity_poly.entity_id
_entity_poly.type
_entity_poly.pdbx_seq_one_letter_code
_entity_poly.pdbx_strand_id
1 'polypeptide(L)'
;LAPAIGLILFFQVAFVRMPLAEFIPVVVGLICTVFGFVLFIQGAKIGLLPLGQGIGAAFIERRAVRMLLLFGFLLGIVLTIAEPDVRLLAFQIDEATGTGGSRTTLILVAALGLGIFGLVALLRIAFDTPIHYILVPGYLVCLLLLAFSSEGAATEAFDMGAVTTGPMTVPFLLALGVGMASVLGGRDRLKTGFGLMAIGSIGPVLTILLWHLLGGTT
;
A
#
# COMPACT_ATOMS: atom_id res chain seq x y z
N LEU A 1 4.37 -5.30 -16.35
CA LEU A 1 4.11 -6.75 -16.49
C LEU A 1 5.14 -7.49 -17.35
N ALA A 2 5.52 -7.02 -18.54
CA ALA A 2 6.43 -7.77 -19.43
C ALA A 2 7.74 -8.31 -18.77
N PRO A 3 8.46 -7.55 -17.91
CA PRO A 3 9.63 -8.09 -17.20
C PRO A 3 9.28 -9.21 -16.21
N ALA A 4 8.17 -9.06 -15.47
CA ALA A 4 7.69 -10.08 -14.54
C ALA A 4 7.26 -11.37 -15.26
N ILE A 5 6.61 -11.23 -16.42
CA ILE A 5 6.26 -12.37 -17.28
C ILE A 5 7.53 -13.07 -17.75
N GLY A 6 8.50 -12.32 -18.27
CA GLY A 6 9.79 -12.88 -18.69
C GLY A 6 10.49 -13.63 -17.57
N LEU A 7 10.46 -13.10 -16.34
CA LEU A 7 11.00 -13.75 -15.16
C LEU A 7 10.29 -15.07 -14.84
N ILE A 8 8.95 -15.09 -14.84
CA ILE A 8 8.17 -16.31 -14.59
C ILE A 8 8.48 -17.38 -15.63
N LEU A 9 8.53 -16.99 -16.92
CA LEU A 9 8.88 -17.92 -18.01
C LEU A 9 10.31 -18.45 -17.86
N PHE A 10 11.25 -17.59 -17.49
CA PHE A 10 12.62 -17.99 -17.24
C PHE A 10 12.72 -19.00 -16.09
N PHE A 11 12.10 -18.73 -14.94
CA PHE A 11 12.10 -19.66 -13.81
C PHE A 11 11.38 -20.97 -14.11
N GLN A 12 10.27 -20.92 -14.86
CA GLN A 12 9.56 -22.11 -15.31
C GLN A 12 10.46 -23.03 -16.15
N VAL A 13 11.20 -22.48 -17.11
CA VAL A 13 12.07 -23.27 -18.01
C VAL A 13 13.37 -23.70 -17.31
N ALA A 14 13.98 -22.80 -16.53
CA ALA A 14 15.29 -23.04 -15.94
C ALA A 14 15.24 -23.90 -14.67
N PHE A 15 14.28 -23.65 -13.77
CA PHE A 15 14.29 -24.19 -12.40
C PHE A 15 13.07 -25.05 -12.07
N VAL A 16 11.85 -24.56 -12.29
CA VAL A 16 10.62 -25.19 -11.77
C VAL A 16 10.23 -26.44 -12.59
N ARG A 17 10.31 -26.36 -13.92
CA ARG A 17 10.02 -27.46 -14.86
C ARG A 17 8.65 -28.13 -14.63
N MET A 18 7.62 -27.36 -14.31
CA MET A 18 6.26 -27.89 -14.10
C MET A 18 5.72 -28.58 -15.37
N PRO A 19 4.95 -29.68 -15.23
CA PRO A 19 4.24 -30.30 -16.34
C PRO A 19 3.37 -29.29 -17.09
N LEU A 20 3.25 -29.47 -18.42
CA LEU A 20 2.50 -28.53 -19.27
C LEU A 20 1.04 -28.35 -18.80
N ALA A 21 0.43 -29.42 -18.27
CA ALA A 21 -0.94 -29.40 -17.76
C ALA A 21 -1.13 -28.43 -16.57
N GLU A 22 -0.13 -28.30 -15.70
CA GLU A 22 -0.15 -27.36 -14.57
C GLU A 22 0.23 -25.94 -14.98
N PHE A 23 1.02 -25.81 -16.04
CA PHE A 23 1.48 -24.53 -16.56
C PHE A 23 0.40 -23.78 -17.37
N ILE A 24 -0.51 -24.50 -18.05
CA ILE A 24 -1.60 -23.88 -18.83
C ILE A 24 -2.47 -22.93 -17.98
N PRO A 25 -2.97 -23.33 -16.78
CA PRO A 25 -3.70 -22.42 -15.89
C PRO A 25 -2.94 -21.15 -15.54
N VAL A 26 -1.61 -21.24 -15.33
CA VAL A 26 -0.76 -20.08 -15.01
C VAL A 26 -0.73 -19.10 -16.19
N VAL A 27 -0.56 -19.59 -17.42
CA VAL A 27 -0.55 -18.75 -18.62
C VAL A 27 -1.91 -18.10 -18.84
N VAL A 28 -3.01 -18.84 -18.68
CA VAL A 28 -4.36 -18.29 -18.81
C VAL A 28 -4.62 -17.22 -17.75
N GLY A 29 -4.28 -17.51 -16.49
CA GLY A 29 -4.38 -16.55 -15.39
C GLY A 29 -3.57 -15.29 -15.66
N LEU A 30 -2.35 -15.44 -16.20
CA LEU A 30 -1.50 -14.32 -16.56
C LEU A 30 -2.12 -13.43 -17.65
N ILE A 31 -2.68 -14.03 -18.70
CA ILE A 31 -3.37 -13.29 -19.77
C ILE A 31 -4.56 -12.52 -19.16
N CYS A 32 -5.39 -13.19 -18.37
CA CYS A 32 -6.54 -12.57 -17.69
C CYS A 32 -6.09 -11.39 -16.80
N THR A 33 -5.02 -11.54 -16.03
CA THR A 33 -4.44 -10.47 -15.20
C THR A 33 -3.95 -9.30 -16.03
N VAL A 34 -3.26 -9.54 -17.16
CA VAL A 34 -2.82 -8.45 -18.06
C VAL A 34 -4.02 -7.63 -18.54
N PHE A 35 -5.06 -8.29 -19.05
CA PHE A 35 -6.26 -7.61 -19.53
C PHE A 35 -7.00 -6.87 -18.40
N GLY A 36 -7.19 -7.54 -17.25
CA GLY A 36 -7.82 -6.95 -16.08
C GLY A 36 -7.09 -5.72 -15.57
N PHE A 37 -5.76 -5.76 -15.51
CA PHE A 37 -4.94 -4.65 -15.04
C PHE A 37 -4.97 -3.45 -16.00
N VAL A 38 -5.00 -3.69 -17.31
CA VAL A 38 -5.17 -2.62 -18.31
C VAL A 38 -6.52 -1.93 -18.14
N LEU A 39 -7.61 -2.70 -18.05
CA LEU A 39 -8.95 -2.16 -17.82
C LEU A 39 -9.04 -1.41 -16.49
N PHE A 40 -8.45 -1.97 -15.43
CA PHE A 40 -8.40 -1.37 -14.11
C PHE A 40 -7.65 -0.03 -14.11
N ILE A 41 -6.44 0.04 -14.67
CA ILE A 41 -5.68 1.30 -14.74
C ILE A 41 -6.44 2.34 -15.56
N GLN A 42 -7.09 1.94 -16.65
CA GLN A 42 -7.88 2.87 -17.46
C GLN A 42 -9.08 3.40 -16.68
N GLY A 43 -9.81 2.53 -15.99
CA GLY A 43 -10.91 2.91 -15.09
C GLY A 43 -10.43 3.81 -13.94
N ALA A 44 -9.29 3.51 -13.34
CA ALA A 44 -8.70 4.30 -12.27
C ALA A 44 -8.29 5.70 -12.75
N LYS A 45 -7.72 5.82 -13.95
CA LYS A 45 -7.34 7.11 -14.55
C LYS A 45 -8.54 7.98 -14.89
N ILE A 46 -9.65 7.40 -15.36
CA ILE A 46 -10.84 8.16 -15.75
C ILE A 46 -11.75 8.47 -14.54
N GLY A 47 -11.86 7.55 -13.60
CA GLY A 47 -12.74 7.68 -12.44
C GLY A 47 -12.03 8.14 -11.17
N LEU A 48 -11.13 7.31 -10.65
CA LEU A 48 -10.57 7.47 -9.30
C LEU A 48 -9.64 8.68 -9.20
N LEU A 49 -8.82 8.92 -10.23
CA LEU A 49 -7.84 9.99 -10.24
C LEU A 49 -8.50 11.39 -10.27
N PRO A 50 -9.46 11.70 -11.17
CA PRO A 50 -10.19 12.97 -11.11
C PRO A 50 -11.00 13.14 -9.81
N LEU A 51 -11.59 12.05 -9.30
CA LEU A 51 -12.33 12.08 -8.04
C LEU A 51 -11.44 12.44 -6.86
N GLY A 52 -10.29 11.77 -6.70
CA GLY A 52 -9.34 12.05 -5.63
C GLY A 52 -8.77 13.46 -5.71
N GLN A 53 -8.51 13.95 -6.92
CA GLN A 53 -8.07 15.32 -7.16
C GLN A 53 -9.13 16.35 -6.73
N GLY A 54 -10.38 16.15 -7.14
CA GLY A 54 -11.50 17.03 -6.79
C GLY A 54 -11.78 17.05 -5.30
N ILE A 55 -11.76 15.89 -4.64
CA ILE A 55 -11.96 15.79 -3.18
C ILE A 55 -10.80 16.49 -2.44
N GLY A 56 -9.55 16.21 -2.82
CA GLY A 56 -8.37 16.82 -2.20
C GLY A 56 -8.37 18.34 -2.35
N ALA A 57 -8.76 18.85 -3.51
CA ALA A 57 -8.89 20.28 -3.77
C ALA A 57 -10.01 20.91 -2.91
N ALA A 58 -11.21 20.34 -2.94
CA ALA A 58 -12.39 20.88 -2.26
C ALA A 58 -12.20 21.00 -0.74
N PHE A 59 -11.52 20.05 -0.11
CA PHE A 59 -11.25 20.10 1.33
C PHE A 59 -10.31 21.25 1.71
N ILE A 60 -9.31 21.53 0.88
CA ILE A 60 -8.37 22.63 1.11
C ILE A 60 -9.05 23.98 0.88
N GLU A 61 -9.81 24.14 -0.21
CA GLU A 61 -10.56 25.36 -0.51
C GLU A 61 -11.52 25.73 0.62
N ARG A 62 -12.21 24.74 1.19
CA ARG A 62 -13.15 24.92 2.31
C ARG A 62 -12.47 25.06 3.67
N ARG A 63 -11.13 25.03 3.74
CA ARG A 63 -10.33 25.03 4.98
C ARG A 63 -10.76 23.93 5.97
N ALA A 64 -11.31 22.82 5.46
CA ALA A 64 -11.88 21.73 6.23
C ALA A 64 -10.84 20.66 6.56
N VAL A 65 -9.68 21.09 7.08
CA VAL A 65 -8.51 20.20 7.33
C VAL A 65 -8.86 19.01 8.22
N ARG A 66 -9.70 19.21 9.24
CA ARG A 66 -10.14 18.11 10.13
C ARG A 66 -10.92 17.02 9.37
N MET A 67 -11.79 17.41 8.43
CA MET A 67 -12.54 16.45 7.61
C MET A 67 -11.64 15.76 6.60
N LEU A 68 -10.67 16.48 6.02
CA LEU A 68 -9.65 15.89 5.14
C LEU A 68 -8.84 14.82 5.86
N LEU A 69 -8.42 15.09 7.09
CA LEU A 69 -7.69 14.14 7.92
C LEU A 69 -8.54 12.90 8.21
N LEU A 70 -9.76 13.09 8.73
CA LEU A 70 -10.67 11.96 8.99
C LEU A 70 -10.94 11.15 7.71
N PHE A 71 -11.17 11.84 6.58
CA PHE A 71 -11.37 11.19 5.30
C PHE A 71 -10.14 10.39 4.87
N GLY A 72 -8.94 10.96 4.94
CA GLY A 72 -7.70 10.27 4.60
C GLY A 72 -7.42 9.05 5.47
N PHE A 73 -7.68 9.16 6.77
CA PHE A 73 -7.55 8.04 7.71
C PHE A 73 -8.48 6.88 7.33
N LEU A 74 -9.77 7.17 7.15
CA LEU A 74 -10.77 6.17 6.77
C LEU A 74 -10.49 5.61 5.38
N LEU A 75 -10.06 6.45 4.44
CA LEU A 75 -9.71 6.06 3.09
C LEU A 75 -8.53 5.08 3.11
N GLY A 76 -7.47 5.35 3.88
CA GLY A 76 -6.33 4.42 4.02
C GLY A 76 -6.75 3.05 4.56
N ILE A 77 -7.62 3.04 5.58
CA ILE A 77 -8.17 1.79 6.14
C ILE A 77 -8.97 1.04 5.09
N VAL A 78 -9.93 1.70 4.46
CA VAL A 78 -10.84 1.08 3.48
C VAL A 78 -10.08 0.57 2.27
N LEU A 79 -9.12 1.34 1.74
CA LEU A 79 -8.30 0.91 0.61
C LEU A 79 -7.48 -0.33 0.94
N THR A 80 -6.86 -0.37 2.12
CA THR A 80 -6.09 -1.55 2.55
C THR A 80 -6.98 -2.80 2.67
N ILE A 81 -8.15 -2.65 3.30
CA ILE A 81 -9.10 -3.76 3.45
C ILE A 81 -9.63 -4.18 2.07
N ALA A 82 -9.87 -3.24 1.16
CA ALA A 82 -10.39 -3.48 -0.18
C ALA A 82 -9.35 -4.01 -1.17
N GLU A 83 -8.06 -3.97 -0.85
CA GLU A 83 -7.00 -4.48 -1.70
C GLU A 83 -7.05 -6.03 -1.73
N PRO A 84 -7.31 -6.66 -2.89
CA PRO A 84 -7.29 -8.12 -3.01
C PRO A 84 -5.92 -8.71 -2.68
N ASP A 85 -4.84 -8.02 -3.05
CA ASP A 85 -3.48 -8.51 -2.86
C ASP A 85 -3.13 -8.63 -1.37
N VAL A 86 -3.56 -7.67 -0.54
CA VAL A 86 -3.40 -7.72 0.92
C VAL A 86 -4.11 -8.93 1.51
N ARG A 87 -5.32 -9.23 1.03
CA ARG A 87 -6.10 -10.40 1.45
C ARG A 87 -5.51 -11.72 1.00
N LEU A 88 -4.85 -11.75 -0.15
CA LEU A 88 -4.18 -12.92 -0.68
C LEU A 88 -2.90 -13.20 0.12
N LEU A 89 -2.07 -12.18 0.35
CA LEU A 89 -0.85 -12.32 1.13
C LEU A 89 -1.16 -12.75 2.57
N ALA A 90 -2.15 -12.14 3.22
CA ALA A 90 -2.56 -12.55 4.56
C ALA A 90 -3.11 -14.00 4.60
N PHE A 91 -3.68 -14.50 3.50
CA PHE A 91 -4.08 -15.91 3.38
C PHE A 91 -2.86 -16.82 3.23
N GLN A 92 -1.88 -16.44 2.41
CA GLN A 92 -0.64 -17.19 2.23
C GLN A 92 0.18 -17.29 3.51
N ILE A 93 0.25 -16.20 4.28
CA ILE A 93 0.90 -16.18 5.59
C ILE A 93 0.20 -17.15 6.54
N ASP A 94 -1.13 -17.08 6.64
CA ASP A 94 -1.93 -17.95 7.52
C ASP A 94 -1.83 -19.44 7.15
N GLU A 95 -1.78 -19.79 5.86
CA GLU A 95 -1.50 -21.16 5.40
C GLU A 95 -0.09 -21.62 5.77
N ALA A 96 0.90 -20.74 5.69
CA ALA A 96 2.29 -21.07 5.97
C ALA A 96 2.58 -21.24 7.47
N THR A 97 1.92 -20.46 8.34
CA THR A 97 2.07 -20.56 9.80
C THR A 97 1.14 -21.59 10.44
N GLY A 98 0.01 -21.92 9.81
CA GLY A 98 -0.90 -22.98 10.26
C GLY A 98 -1.74 -22.62 11.50
N THR A 99 -1.85 -21.33 11.83
CA THR A 99 -2.44 -20.85 13.09
C THR A 99 -3.88 -20.34 12.99
N GLY A 100 -4.47 -20.27 11.79
CA GLY A 100 -5.93 -20.19 11.56
C GLY A 100 -6.67 -18.96 12.13
N GLY A 101 -5.95 -17.98 12.68
CA GLY A 101 -6.51 -16.79 13.34
C GLY A 101 -5.85 -15.47 12.94
N SER A 102 -4.80 -15.49 12.13
CA SER A 102 -3.94 -14.33 11.88
C SER A 102 -4.45 -13.41 10.78
N ARG A 103 -5.15 -13.97 9.77
CA ARG A 103 -5.51 -13.25 8.53
C ARG A 103 -6.22 -11.91 8.75
N THR A 104 -7.34 -11.91 9.47
CA THR A 104 -8.14 -10.68 9.67
C THR A 104 -7.38 -9.66 10.50
N THR A 105 -6.64 -10.13 11.51
CA THR A 105 -5.83 -9.28 12.39
C THR A 105 -4.72 -8.59 11.62
N LEU A 106 -3.95 -9.32 10.81
CA LEU A 106 -2.90 -8.76 9.95
C LEU A 106 -3.44 -7.68 9.01
N ILE A 107 -4.59 -7.94 8.37
CA ILE A 107 -5.23 -6.96 7.47
C ILE A 107 -5.62 -5.69 8.25
N LEU A 108 -6.24 -5.83 9.43
CA LEU A 108 -6.68 -4.70 10.23
C LEU A 108 -5.50 -3.88 10.78
N VAL A 109 -4.43 -4.54 11.23
CA VAL A 109 -3.20 -3.89 11.72
C VAL A 109 -2.52 -3.12 10.59
N ALA A 110 -2.42 -3.72 9.39
CA ALA A 110 -1.90 -3.04 8.21
C ALA A 110 -2.76 -1.84 7.82
N ALA A 111 -4.10 -2.01 7.81
CA ALA A 111 -5.05 -0.97 7.45
C ALA A 111 -4.99 0.23 8.42
N LEU A 112 -4.87 -0.03 9.72
CA LEU A 112 -4.65 1.01 10.72
C LEU A 112 -3.32 1.73 10.50
N GLY A 113 -2.26 1.00 10.16
CA GLY A 113 -0.96 1.57 9.82
C GLY A 113 -1.06 2.56 8.66
N LEU A 114 -1.67 2.15 7.54
CA LEU A 114 -1.85 3.03 6.39
C LEU A 114 -2.77 4.22 6.72
N GLY A 115 -3.83 4.03 7.50
CA GLY A 115 -4.70 5.11 7.95
C GLY A 115 -3.95 6.16 8.76
N ILE A 116 -3.18 5.75 9.77
CA ILE A 116 -2.41 6.65 10.63
C ILE A 116 -1.32 7.38 9.84
N PHE A 117 -0.54 6.67 9.04
CA PHE A 117 0.51 7.31 8.26
C PHE A 117 -0.03 8.13 7.08
N GLY A 118 -1.22 7.80 6.57
CA GLY A 118 -1.99 8.64 5.68
C GLY A 118 -2.30 10.01 6.30
N LEU A 119 -2.67 10.06 7.59
CA LEU A 119 -2.84 11.32 8.33
C LEU A 119 -1.54 12.11 8.39
N VAL A 120 -0.46 11.46 8.80
CA VAL A 120 0.88 12.09 8.89
C VAL A 120 1.28 12.66 7.53
N ALA A 121 1.03 11.93 6.45
CA ALA A 121 1.30 12.36 5.10
C ALA A 121 0.45 13.57 4.69
N LEU A 122 -0.85 13.57 4.99
CA LEU A 122 -1.73 14.72 4.71
C LEU A 122 -1.34 15.95 5.52
N LEU A 123 -0.98 15.80 6.79
CA LEU A 123 -0.45 16.87 7.63
C LEU A 123 0.85 17.44 7.05
N ARG A 124 1.76 16.59 6.58
CA ARG A 124 2.98 17.01 5.90
C ARG A 124 2.69 17.88 4.68
N ILE A 125 1.67 17.54 3.90
CA ILE A 125 1.24 18.38 2.77
C ILE A 125 0.64 19.69 3.29
N ALA A 126 -0.21 19.66 4.32
CA ALA A 126 -0.81 20.88 4.86
C ALA A 126 0.24 21.87 5.38
N PHE A 127 1.26 21.38 6.10
CA PHE A 127 2.31 22.19 6.73
C PHE A 127 3.56 22.42 5.88
N ASP A 128 3.59 21.96 4.62
CA ASP A 128 4.75 22.07 3.73
C ASP A 128 6.04 21.44 4.27
N THR A 129 5.94 20.40 5.08
CA THR A 129 7.12 19.82 5.74
C THR A 129 7.95 19.03 4.72
N PRO A 130 9.29 19.18 4.72
CA PRO A 130 10.17 18.33 3.90
C PRO A 130 10.01 16.85 4.23
N ILE A 131 9.90 16.02 3.19
CA ILE A 131 9.57 14.60 3.34
C ILE A 131 10.62 13.80 4.14
N HIS A 132 11.88 14.20 4.07
CA HIS A 132 12.97 13.50 4.76
C HIS A 132 12.83 13.55 6.28
N TYR A 133 12.18 14.58 6.85
CA TYR A 133 11.89 14.65 8.28
C TYR A 133 10.90 13.59 8.77
N ILE A 134 10.21 12.90 7.86
CA ILE A 134 9.28 11.82 8.20
C ILE A 134 9.85 10.48 7.76
N LEU A 135 10.38 10.40 6.53
CA LEU A 135 10.92 9.15 5.99
C LEU A 135 12.13 8.65 6.78
N VAL A 136 13.10 9.54 7.07
CA VAL A 136 14.33 9.14 7.76
C VAL A 136 14.05 8.60 9.16
N PRO A 137 13.37 9.34 10.06
CA PRO A 137 13.06 8.79 11.38
C PRO A 137 12.08 7.62 11.32
N GLY A 138 11.08 7.65 10.41
CA GLY A 138 10.12 6.56 10.29
C GLY A 138 10.78 5.21 9.94
N TYR A 139 11.64 5.20 8.93
CA TYR A 139 12.39 3.99 8.58
C TYR A 139 13.48 3.65 9.60
N LEU A 140 14.10 4.65 10.25
CA LEU A 140 15.04 4.39 11.34
C LEU A 140 14.34 3.64 12.49
N VAL A 141 13.13 4.04 12.87
CA VAL A 141 12.34 3.30 13.86
C VAL A 141 12.02 1.89 13.36
N CYS A 142 11.62 1.72 12.10
CA CYS A 142 11.39 0.38 11.54
C CYS A 142 12.64 -0.51 11.65
N LEU A 143 13.82 0.02 11.32
CA LEU A 143 15.10 -0.71 11.44
C LEU A 143 15.47 -1.02 12.89
N LEU A 144 15.17 -0.12 13.83
CA LEU A 144 15.40 -0.38 15.24
C LEU A 144 14.47 -1.49 15.76
N LEU A 145 13.18 -1.46 15.40
CA LEU A 145 12.23 -2.51 15.78
C LEU A 145 12.58 -3.86 15.14
N LEU A 146 13.16 -3.84 13.93
CA LEU A 146 13.63 -5.04 13.24
C LEU A 146 14.65 -5.81 14.08
N ALA A 147 15.54 -5.11 14.78
CA ALA A 147 16.55 -5.72 15.65
C ALA A 147 15.95 -6.50 16.84
N PHE A 148 14.68 -6.26 17.17
CA PHE A 148 13.95 -6.95 18.24
C PHE A 148 12.88 -7.92 17.72
N SER A 149 12.72 -8.03 16.41
CA SER A 149 11.68 -8.84 15.77
C SER A 149 12.22 -10.17 15.28
N SER A 150 11.36 -11.19 15.21
CA SER A 150 11.71 -12.48 14.58
C SER A 150 11.81 -12.33 13.05
N GLU A 151 12.52 -13.26 12.39
CA GLU A 151 12.63 -13.27 10.91
C GLU A 151 11.26 -13.38 10.22
N GLY A 152 10.32 -14.13 10.82
CA GLY A 152 8.94 -14.21 10.33
C GLY A 152 8.22 -12.86 10.39
N ALA A 153 8.19 -12.23 11.56
CA ALA A 153 7.54 -10.92 11.76
C ALA A 153 8.14 -9.83 10.87
N ALA A 154 9.46 -9.86 10.66
CA ALA A 154 10.16 -8.98 9.74
C ALA A 154 9.66 -9.15 8.29
N THR A 155 9.62 -10.39 7.81
CA THR A 155 9.19 -10.71 6.44
C THR A 155 7.74 -10.30 6.21
N GLU A 156 6.85 -10.66 7.14
CA GLU A 156 5.43 -10.28 7.08
C GLU A 156 5.23 -8.76 7.05
N ALA A 157 5.94 -8.01 7.90
CA ALA A 157 5.81 -6.57 7.96
C ALA A 157 6.20 -5.88 6.65
N PHE A 158 7.32 -6.29 6.05
CA PHE A 158 7.80 -5.69 4.79
C PHE A 158 6.96 -6.12 3.58
N ASP A 159 6.53 -7.38 3.50
CA ASP A 159 5.68 -7.85 2.41
C ASP A 159 4.30 -7.19 2.46
N MET A 160 3.68 -7.13 3.64
CA MET A 160 2.41 -6.42 3.83
C MET A 160 2.57 -4.91 3.56
N GLY A 161 3.67 -4.30 3.99
CA GLY A 161 4.02 -2.92 3.67
C GLY A 161 4.09 -2.63 2.17
N ALA A 162 4.68 -3.53 1.40
CA ALA A 162 4.74 -3.40 -0.06
C ALA A 162 3.36 -3.57 -0.70
N VAL A 163 2.61 -4.60 -0.29
CA VAL A 163 1.33 -4.97 -0.89
C VAL A 163 0.20 -3.97 -0.57
N THR A 164 0.23 -3.32 0.60
CA THR A 164 -0.73 -2.26 0.95
C THR A 164 -0.65 -1.04 0.04
N THR A 165 0.51 -0.80 -0.60
CA THR A 165 0.67 0.16 -1.71
C THR A 165 0.33 -0.45 -3.06
N GLY A 166 -0.76 -1.20 -3.10
CA GLY A 166 -1.21 -1.96 -4.25
C GLY A 166 -1.86 -1.11 -5.35
N PRO A 167 -2.32 -1.78 -6.42
CA PRO A 167 -2.93 -1.14 -7.58
C PRO A 167 -4.17 -0.32 -7.23
N MET A 168 -4.93 -0.66 -6.18
CA MET A 168 -6.07 0.14 -5.72
C MET A 168 -5.61 1.38 -4.95
N THR A 169 -4.67 1.21 -4.03
CA THR A 169 -4.24 2.28 -3.12
C THR A 169 -3.47 3.39 -3.85
N VAL A 170 -2.54 3.04 -4.74
CA VAL A 170 -1.61 4.00 -5.36
C VAL A 170 -2.31 5.13 -6.13
N PRO A 171 -3.25 4.85 -7.07
CA PRO A 171 -3.89 5.89 -7.84
C PRO A 171 -4.69 6.86 -6.96
N PHE A 172 -5.37 6.36 -5.93
CA PHE A 172 -6.19 7.18 -5.03
C PHE A 172 -5.37 8.12 -4.15
N LEU A 173 -4.36 7.57 -3.49
CA LEU A 173 -3.48 8.35 -2.61
C LEU A 173 -2.68 9.39 -3.40
N LEU A 174 -2.18 9.01 -4.57
CA LEU A 174 -1.53 9.95 -5.49
C LEU A 174 -2.51 11.03 -5.98
N ALA A 175 -3.74 10.66 -6.36
CA ALA A 175 -4.78 11.60 -6.76
C ALA A 175 -5.09 12.64 -5.68
N LEU A 176 -5.27 12.16 -4.44
CA LEU A 176 -5.57 13.01 -3.29
C LEU A 176 -4.44 14.01 -3.04
N GLY A 177 -3.18 13.54 -3.04
CA GLY A 177 -2.01 14.40 -2.87
C GLY A 177 -1.85 15.43 -4.00
N VAL A 178 -2.08 15.02 -5.25
CA VAL A 178 -2.07 15.92 -6.42
C VAL A 178 -3.19 16.95 -6.34
N GLY A 179 -4.39 16.56 -5.90
CA GLY A 179 -5.53 17.46 -5.69
C GLY A 179 -5.23 18.54 -4.68
N MET A 180 -4.72 18.16 -3.50
CA MET A 180 -4.29 19.12 -2.48
C MET A 180 -3.20 20.07 -3.01
N ALA A 181 -2.21 19.55 -3.73
CA ALA A 181 -1.14 20.37 -4.30
C ALA A 181 -1.64 21.38 -5.34
N SER A 182 -2.69 21.04 -6.10
CA SER A 182 -3.26 21.95 -7.11
C SER A 182 -3.89 23.22 -6.52
N VAL A 183 -4.40 23.15 -5.29
CA VAL A 183 -4.98 24.31 -4.59
C VAL A 183 -3.95 25.08 -3.79
N LEU A 184 -2.96 24.39 -3.22
CA LEU A 184 -1.98 25.02 -2.31
C LEU A 184 -0.94 25.89 -3.04
N GLY A 185 -0.78 25.73 -4.36
CA GLY A 185 0.13 26.55 -5.17
C GLY A 185 1.62 26.34 -4.83
N GLY A 186 2.53 26.61 -5.77
CA GLY A 186 3.99 26.58 -5.52
C GLY A 186 4.60 25.20 -5.24
N ARG A 187 3.81 24.12 -5.26
CA ARG A 187 4.26 22.75 -4.98
C ARG A 187 4.26 21.88 -6.22
N ASP A 188 5.27 21.04 -6.34
CA ASP A 188 5.32 20.01 -7.36
C ASP A 188 4.28 18.92 -7.07
N ARG A 189 3.25 18.87 -7.92
CA ARG A 189 2.11 17.95 -7.80
C ARG A 189 2.54 16.48 -7.71
N LEU A 190 3.50 16.08 -8.53
CA LEU A 190 3.97 14.69 -8.57
C LEU A 190 4.76 14.35 -7.31
N LYS A 191 5.67 15.24 -6.88
CA LYS A 191 6.42 15.03 -5.63
C LYS A 191 5.51 14.97 -4.41
N THR A 192 4.42 15.73 -4.40
CA THR A 192 3.43 15.68 -3.32
C THR A 192 2.66 14.36 -3.31
N GLY A 193 2.16 13.91 -4.46
CA GLY A 193 1.44 12.62 -4.58
C GLY A 193 2.31 11.42 -4.22
N PHE A 194 3.50 11.31 -4.80
CA PHE A 194 4.45 10.23 -4.45
C PHE A 194 4.95 10.33 -3.01
N GLY A 195 5.08 11.53 -2.47
CA GLY A 195 5.46 11.71 -1.07
C GLY A 195 4.39 11.21 -0.10
N LEU A 196 3.11 11.30 -0.47
CA LEU A 196 2.02 10.73 0.32
C LEU A 196 2.11 9.21 0.34
N MET A 197 2.37 8.60 -0.82
CA MET A 197 2.59 7.15 -0.94
C MET A 197 3.77 6.66 -0.09
N ALA A 198 4.91 7.35 -0.17
CA ALA A 198 6.13 6.95 0.53
C ALA A 198 5.99 7.03 2.06
N ILE A 199 5.24 8.00 2.58
CA ILE A 199 4.94 8.05 4.02
C ILE A 199 3.93 6.97 4.37
N GLY A 200 2.91 6.75 3.52
CA GLY A 200 1.91 5.71 3.72
C GLY A 200 2.50 4.31 3.90
N SER A 201 3.53 3.94 3.13
CA SER A 201 4.17 2.62 3.22
C SER A 201 4.89 2.34 4.54
N ILE A 202 5.29 3.38 5.29
CA ILE A 202 5.90 3.20 6.62
C ILE A 202 4.87 2.61 7.59
N GLY A 203 3.61 3.02 7.47
CA GLY A 203 2.57 2.71 8.43
C GLY A 203 2.34 1.23 8.65
N PRO A 204 1.99 0.45 7.60
CA PRO A 204 1.76 -0.98 7.72
C PRO A 204 2.99 -1.75 8.23
N VAL A 205 4.19 -1.38 7.77
CA VAL A 205 5.45 -1.99 8.27
C VAL A 205 5.58 -1.76 9.77
N LEU A 206 5.44 -0.50 10.20
CA LEU A 206 5.61 -0.13 11.59
C LEU A 206 4.55 -0.76 12.50
N THR A 207 3.28 -0.77 12.08
CA THR A 207 2.20 -1.33 12.92
C THR A 207 2.28 -2.84 13.04
N ILE A 208 2.72 -3.56 12.00
CA ILE A 208 2.90 -5.02 12.07
C ILE A 208 4.09 -5.39 12.97
N LEU A 209 5.21 -4.66 12.88
CA LEU A 209 6.36 -4.86 13.77
C LEU A 209 5.98 -4.61 15.24
N LEU A 210 5.26 -3.50 15.49
CA LEU A 210 4.77 -3.19 16.84
C LEU A 210 3.77 -4.22 17.35
N TRP A 211 2.86 -4.70 16.51
CA TRP A 211 1.87 -5.70 16.89
C TRP A 211 2.54 -7.00 17.36
N HIS A 212 3.55 -7.49 16.63
CA HIS A 212 4.33 -8.66 17.04
C HIS A 212 5.08 -8.45 18.36
N LEU A 213 5.72 -7.29 18.53
CA LEU A 213 6.46 -6.98 19.76
C LEU A 213 5.57 -6.86 21.01
N LEU A 214 4.31 -6.45 20.83
CA LEU A 214 3.33 -6.36 21.92
C LEU A 214 2.68 -7.71 22.28
N GLY A 215 3.18 -8.82 21.71
CA GLY A 215 2.67 -10.16 21.99
C GLY A 215 1.57 -10.60 21.01
N GLY A 216 1.43 -9.94 19.86
CA GLY A 216 0.67 -10.47 18.74
C GLY A 216 1.32 -11.75 18.24
N THR A 217 0.68 -12.89 18.45
CA THR A 217 1.07 -14.15 17.83
C THR A 217 0.24 -14.36 16.58
N THR A 218 0.90 -14.59 15.45
CA THR A 218 0.26 -15.23 14.30
C THR A 218 -0.10 -16.65 14.67
#